data_AF-N1V5G2-F1
#
_entry.id   AF-N1V5G2-F1
#
_cell.length_a   1.000
_cell.length_b   1.000
_cell.length_c   1.000
_cell.angle_alpha   90.00
_cell.angle_beta   90.00
_cell.angle_gamma   90.00
#
_symmetry.space_group_name_H-M   'P 1'
#
loop_
_entity.id
_entity.type
_entity.pdbx_description
1 polymer ?
#
loop_
_entity_poly.entity_id
_entity_poly.type
_entity_poly.pdbx_seq_one_letter_code
_entity_poly.pdbx_strand_id
1 'polypeptide(L)' 'MVKAMTDAGLPENAVEVSADITPTGLAVDAIEAAAPVEDSCIIGQVRDGEVAISVLPVLDSGKCFVGGGA' A
#
# COMPACT_ATOMS: atom_id res chain seq x y z
N MET A 1 -7.15 -4.70 1.86
CA MET A 1 -5.68 -4.58 1.90
C MET A 1 -5.11 -4.56 3.32
N VAL A 2 -5.49 -3.60 4.19
CA VAL A 2 -4.93 -3.47 5.55
C VAL A 2 -4.85 -4.80 6.31
N LYS A 3 -5.96 -5.55 6.37
CA LYS A 3 -5.99 -6.86 7.05
C LYS A 3 -4.94 -7.86 6.51
N ALA A 4 -4.74 -7.91 5.19
CA ALA A 4 -3.77 -8.83 4.59
C ALA A 4 -2.33 -8.46 4.98
N MET A 5 -2.04 -7.16 5.07
CA MET A 5 -0.74 -6.64 5.51
C MET A 5 -0.52 -6.92 7.00
N THR A 6 -1.53 -6.71 7.84
CA THR A 6 -1.43 -6.97 9.28
C THR A 6 -1.36 -8.46 9.62
N ASP A 7 -2.10 -9.31 8.89
CA ASP A 7 -1.96 -10.78 8.98
C ASP A 7 -0.54 -11.24 8.57
N ALA A 8 0.12 -10.51 7.66
CA ALA A 8 1.50 -10.76 7.25
C ALA A 8 2.54 -10.23 8.28
N GLY A 9 2.10 -9.63 9.38
CA GLY A 9 2.94 -9.15 10.48
C GLY A 9 3.33 -7.68 10.40
N LEU A 10 2.77 -6.91 9.46
CA LEU A 10 3.05 -5.48 9.34
C LEU A 10 2.19 -4.69 10.34
N PRO A 11 2.76 -3.73 11.08
CA PRO A 11 1.99 -2.98 12.07
C PRO A 11 0.98 -2.07 11.37
N GLU A 12 -0.28 -2.10 11.82
CA GLU A 12 -1.40 -1.42 11.16
C GLU A 12 -1.15 0.09 10.96
N ASN A 13 -0.53 0.74 11.94
CA ASN A 13 -0.20 2.17 11.89
C ASN A 13 0.94 2.53 10.93
N ALA A 14 1.62 1.53 10.36
CA ALA A 14 2.62 1.72 9.32
C ALA A 14 2.11 1.34 7.92
N VAL A 15 0.89 0.80 7.82
CA VAL A 15 0.29 0.44 6.53
C VAL A 15 -0.28 1.69 5.87
N GLU A 16 0.26 2.03 4.71
CA GLU A 16 -0.26 3.05 3.80
C GLU A 16 -1.14 2.36 2.75
N VAL A 17 -2.25 3.00 2.36
CA VAL A 17 -3.18 2.46 1.34
C VAL A 17 -3.48 3.52 0.31
N SER A 18 -3.47 3.16 -0.97
CA SER A 18 -3.91 4.05 -2.04
C SER A 18 -5.42 4.30 -1.95
N ALA A 19 -5.90 5.39 -2.55
CA ALA A 19 -7.34 5.59 -2.71
C ALA A 19 -7.99 4.40 -3.45
N ASP A 20 -9.14 3.96 -2.97
CA ASP A 20 -9.91 2.82 -3.52
C ASP A 20 -11.16 3.27 -4.31
N ILE A 21 -11.50 4.56 -4.21
CA ILE A 21 -12.63 5.19 -4.89
C ILE A 21 -12.17 6.48 -5.58
N THR A 22 -12.57 6.66 -6.84
CA THR A 22 -12.30 7.88 -7.60
C THR A 22 -13.20 9.04 -7.14
N PRO A 23 -12.85 10.30 -7.47
CA PRO A 23 -13.72 11.44 -7.15
C PRO A 23 -15.13 11.38 -7.75
N THR A 24 -15.36 10.54 -8.76
CA THR A 24 -16.70 10.30 -9.35
C THR A 24 -17.48 9.19 -8.64
N GLY A 25 -16.90 8.56 -7.61
CA GLY A 25 -17.53 7.49 -6.83
C GLY A 25 -17.38 6.09 -7.43
N LEU A 26 -16.49 5.91 -8.41
CA LEU A 26 -16.24 4.61 -9.04
C LEU A 26 -15.09 3.90 -8.33
N ALA A 27 -15.11 2.56 -8.34
CA ALA A 27 -13.98 1.76 -7.91
C ALA A 27 -12.77 2.00 -8.81
N VAL A 28 -11.58 1.99 -8.21
CA VAL A 28 -10.31 2.01 -8.96
C VAL A 28 -10.01 0.64 -9.57
N ASP A 29 -9.27 0.64 -10.68
CA ASP A 29 -8.84 -0.61 -11.34
C ASP A 29 -7.74 -1.33 -10.55
N ALA A 30 -7.04 -0.61 -9.67
CA ALA A 30 -6.02 -1.19 -8.80
C ALA A 30 -5.93 -0.48 -7.45
N ILE A 31 -5.75 -1.27 -6.39
CA ILE A 31 -5.53 -0.80 -5.03
C ILE A 31 -4.13 -1.26 -4.60
N GLU A 32 -3.38 -0.36 -3.99
CA GLU A 32 -2.06 -0.64 -3.44
C GLU A 32 -2.04 -0.45 -1.93
N ALA A 33 -1.24 -1.24 -1.25
CA ALA A 33 -0.89 -1.01 0.13
C ALA A 33 0.59 -1.26 0.33
N ALA A 34 1.20 -0.48 1.21
CA ALA A 34 2.62 -0.57 1.49
C ALA A 34 2.90 -0.41 2.98
N ALA A 35 3.97 -1.02 3.45
CA ALA A 35 4.52 -0.71 4.77
C ALA A 35 6.04 -0.83 4.75
N PRO A 36 6.75 0.03 5.52
CA PRO A 36 8.19 -0.06 5.65
C PRO A 36 8.59 -1.28 6.49
N VAL A 37 9.64 -1.96 6.05
CA VAL A 37 10.36 -3.03 6.71
C VAL A 37 11.84 -2.71 6.55
N GLU A 38 12.47 -2.23 7.64
CA GLU A 38 13.82 -1.67 7.60
C GLU A 38 13.92 -0.55 6.55
N ASP A 39 14.86 -0.65 5.60
CA ASP A 39 15.08 0.34 4.53
C ASP A 39 14.29 0.03 3.24
N SER A 40 13.36 -0.93 3.31
CA SER A 40 12.54 -1.36 2.18
C SER A 40 11.06 -1.16 2.45
N CYS A 41 10.29 -0.90 1.39
CA CYS A 41 8.85 -0.91 1.37
C CYS A 41 8.35 -2.18 0.71
N ILE A 42 7.57 -2.96 1.44
CA ILE A 42 6.82 -4.08 0.87
C ILE A 42 5.52 -3.51 0.31
N ILE A 43 5.35 -3.59 -1.00
CA ILE A 43 4.19 -3.02 -1.70
C ILE A 43 3.39 -4.18 -2.29
N GLY A 44 2.14 -4.30 -1.86
CA GLY A 44 1.16 -5.17 -2.48
C GLY A 44 0.23 -4.36 -3.39
N GLN A 45 -0.08 -4.92 -4.54
CA GLN A 45 -1.06 -4.40 -5.47
C GLN A 45 -2.11 -5.48 -5.75
N VAL A 46 -3.37 -5.07 -5.80
CA VAL A 46 -4.47 -5.86 -6.36
C VAL A 46 -4.97 -5.14 -7.60
N ARG A 47 -4.98 -5.82 -8.75
CA ARG A 47 -5.49 -5.32 -10.03
C ARG A 47 -6.24 -6.44 -10.73
N ASP A 48 -7.48 -6.19 -11.16
CA ASP A 48 -8.30 -7.18 -11.86
C ASP A 48 -8.40 -8.55 -11.15
N GLY A 49 -8.33 -8.56 -9.81
CA GLY A 49 -8.34 -9.77 -8.99
C GLY A 49 -6.99 -10.50 -8.89
N GLU A 50 -5.96 -10.04 -9.59
CA GLU A 50 -4.60 -10.53 -9.50
C GLU A 50 -3.79 -9.75 -8.45
N VAL A 51 -2.82 -10.43 -7.84
CA VAL A 51 -1.95 -9.86 -6.81
C VAL A 51 -0.53 -9.78 -7.34
N ALA A 52 0.09 -8.61 -7.18
CA ALA A 52 1.51 -8.40 -7.43
C ALA A 52 2.19 -7.84 -6.17
N ILE A 53 3.41 -8.29 -5.91
CA ILE A 53 4.25 -7.79 -4.81
C ILE A 53 5.51 -7.19 -5.41
N SER A 54 5.92 -6.03 -4.90
CA SER A 54 7.20 -5.41 -5.21
C SER A 54 7.88 -4.93 -3.93
N VAL A 55 9.21 -4.80 -4.02
CA VAL A 55 10.04 -4.27 -2.94
C VAL A 55 10.77 -3.06 -3.48
N LEU A 56 10.54 -1.89 -2.88
CA LEU A 56 11.17 -0.62 -3.25
C LEU A 56 11.91 -0.03 -2.06
N PRO A 57 12.89 0.87 -2.25
CA PRO A 57 13.48 1.60 -1.14
C PRO A 57 12.45 2.47 -0.41
N VAL A 58 12.63 2.65 0.91
CA VAL A 58 11.87 3.65 1.68
C VAL A 58 12.22 5.06 1.18
N LEU A 59 11.24 5.95 1.11
CA LEU A 59 11.47 7.35 0.74
C LEU A 59 12.20 8.08 1.88
N ASP A 60 12.89 9.18 1.58
CA ASP A 60 13.55 10.03 2.60
C ASP A 60 12.60 10.52 3.72
N SER A 61 11.28 10.50 3.46
CA SER A 61 10.23 10.81 4.44
C SER A 61 9.95 9.68 5.45
N GLY A 62 10.54 8.50 5.27
CA GLY A 62 10.21 7.28 6.03
C GLY A 62 8.90 6.61 5.60
N LYS A 63 8.31 7.05 4.48
CA LYS A 63 7.05 6.54 3.91
C LYS A 63 7.29 5.73 2.64
N CYS A 64 6.28 4.97 2.25
CA CYS A 64 6.30 4.17 1.03
C CYS A 64 5.59 4.84 -0.15
N PHE A 65 4.56 5.66 0.10
CA PHE A 65 3.87 6.39 -0.96
C PHE A 65 4.22 7.87 -1.00
N VAL A 66 4.35 8.39 -2.22
CA VAL A 66 4.42 9.83 -2.47
C VAL A 66 3.00 10.39 -2.37
N GLY A 67 2.81 11.40 -1.53
CA GLY A 67 1.51 12.05 -1.37
C GLY A 67 0.45 11.17 -0.70
N GLY A 68 0.85 10.11 0.02
CA GLY A 68 -0.05 9.24 0.77
C GLY A 68 -0.97 10.05 1.70
N GLY A 69 -2.27 9.79 1.61
CA GLY A 69 -3.28 10.28 2.55
C GLY A 69 -3.21 9.51 3.87
N ALA A 70 -3.60 10.17 4.96
CA ALA A 70 -3.68 9.61 6.30
C ALA A 70 -4.62 8.40 6.41
#